data_AF-A8WIF6-F1
#
_entry.id   AF-A8WIF6-F1
#
_cell.length_a   1.000
_cell.length_b   1.000
_cell.length_c   1.000
_cell.angle_alpha   90.00
_cell.angle_beta   90.00
_cell.angle_gamma   90.00
#
_symmetry.space_group_name_H-M   'P 1'
#
loop_
_entity.id
_entity.type
_entity.pdbx_description
1 polymer ?
#
loop_
_entity_poly.entity_id
_entity_poly.type
_entity_poly.pdbx_seq_one_letter_code
_entity_poly.pdbx_strand_id
1 'polypeptide(L)' 'MKDIFLVLDSYQYQMESNYQETSSLTNLFTENKFIGWLGLFIVFFSIFAIIIFQFLEWESNDKNKE' A
#
# COMPACT_ATOMS: atom_id res chain seq x y z
N MET A 1 14.77 7.28 -41.09
CA MET A 1 15.47 7.10 -39.80
C MET A 1 14.80 7.93 -38.69
N LYS A 2 14.51 9.22 -38.93
CA LYS A 2 13.79 10.10 -37.99
C LYS A 2 12.39 9.61 -37.61
N ASP A 3 11.65 9.06 -38.56
CA ASP A 3 10.26 8.62 -38.36
C ASP A 3 10.15 7.37 -37.48
N ILE A 4 11.15 6.48 -37.55
CA ILE A 4 11.21 5.27 -36.71
C ILE A 4 11.43 5.66 -35.25
N PHE A 5 12.25 6.69 -35.01
CA PHE A 5 12.52 7.20 -33.67
C PHE A 5 11.26 7.80 -33.03
N LEU A 6 10.49 8.58 -33.79
CA LEU A 6 9.23 9.17 -33.33
C LEU A 6 8.17 8.12 -32.99
N VAL A 7 8.09 7.04 -33.78
CA VAL A 7 7.17 5.93 -33.49
C VAL A 7 7.57 5.21 -32.20
N LEU A 8 8.86 4.91 -32.01
CA LEU A 8 9.37 4.31 -30.77
C LEU A 8 9.09 5.16 -29.54
N ASP A 9 9.33 6.47 -29.64
CA ASP A 9 9.11 7.44 -28.55
C ASP A 9 7.62 7.51 -28.17
N SER A 10 6.74 7.56 -29.17
CA SER A 10 5.29 7.53 -28.94
C SER A 10 4.79 6.23 -28.29
N TYR A 11 5.43 5.10 -28.64
CA TYR A 11 5.08 3.80 -28.08
C TYR A 11 5.53 3.68 -26.62
N GLN A 12 6.73 4.19 -26.31
CA GLN A 12 7.24 4.26 -24.94
C GLN A 12 6.38 5.17 -24.08
N TYR A 13 6.03 6.35 -24.59
CA TYR A 13 5.14 7.29 -23.91
C TYR A 13 3.76 6.67 -23.63
N GLN A 14 3.19 5.96 -24.61
CA GLN A 14 1.90 5.30 -24.44
C GLN A 14 1.97 4.18 -23.40
N MET A 15 3.04 3.37 -23.40
CA MET A 15 3.25 2.37 -22.36
C MET A 15 3.36 3.01 -20.98
N GLU A 16 4.15 4.07 -20.84
CA GLU A 16 4.36 4.77 -19.57
C GLU A 16 3.06 5.41 -19.05
N SER A 17 2.22 5.96 -19.94
CA SER A 17 0.90 6.48 -19.59
C SER A 17 -0.06 5.38 -19.11
N ASN A 18 -0.08 4.21 -19.77
CA ASN A 18 -0.95 3.10 -19.40
C ASN A 18 -0.54 2.49 -18.04
N TYR A 19 0.75 2.43 -17.74
CA TYR A 19 1.25 2.00 -16.43
C TYR A 19 0.86 2.98 -15.31
N GLN A 20 0.82 4.29 -15.60
CA GLN A 20 0.33 5.29 -14.64
C GLN A 20 -1.19 5.19 -14.41
N GLU A 21 -1.97 4.97 -15.47
CA GLU A 21 -3.43 4.79 -15.36
C GLU A 21 -3.81 3.52 -14.60
N THR A 22 -2.97 2.48 -14.64
CA THR A 22 -3.20 1.19 -13.97
C THR A 22 -2.33 1.02 -12.71
N SER A 23 -2.11 2.09 -11.95
CA SER A 23 -1.43 2.01 -10.65
C SER A 23 -2.05 0.92 -9.78
N SER A 24 -1.27 -0.10 -9.40
CA SER A 24 -1.73 -1.29 -8.68
C SER A 24 -2.39 -0.95 -7.34
N LEU A 25 -1.89 0.08 -6.66
CA LEU A 25 -2.46 0.62 -5.43
C LEU A 25 -3.79 1.32 -5.70
N THR A 26 -3.86 2.18 -6.71
CA THR A 26 -5.13 2.82 -7.09
C THR A 26 -6.16 1.75 -7.45
N ASN A 27 -5.76 0.75 -8.22
CA ASN A 27 -6.65 -0.33 -8.66
C ASN A 27 -7.20 -1.18 -7.50
N LEU A 28 -6.38 -1.37 -6.45
CA LEU A 28 -6.79 -2.01 -5.21
C LEU A 28 -7.89 -1.25 -4.46
N PHE A 29 -7.98 0.08 -4.63
CA PHE A 29 -9.00 0.91 -3.99
C PHE A 29 -10.15 1.31 -4.91
N THR A 30 -10.02 1.18 -6.23
CA THR A 30 -11.09 1.42 -7.21
C THR A 30 -11.80 0.13 -7.63
N GLU A 31 -11.11 -0.81 -8.31
CA GLU A 31 -11.73 -2.06 -8.80
C GLU A 31 -11.90 -3.09 -7.68
N ASN A 32 -10.86 -3.31 -6.89
CA ASN A 32 -10.84 -4.32 -5.83
C ASN A 32 -11.10 -3.72 -4.44
N LYS A 33 -11.99 -2.72 -4.39
CA LYS A 33 -12.23 -1.87 -3.21
C LYS A 33 -12.33 -2.66 -1.90
N PHE A 34 -13.11 -3.74 -1.86
CA PHE A 34 -13.24 -4.57 -0.65
C PHE A 34 -11.88 -5.11 -0.15
N ILE A 35 -11.05 -5.63 -1.06
CA ILE A 35 -9.73 -6.18 -0.74
C ILE A 35 -8.78 -5.07 -0.30
N GLY A 36 -8.82 -3.90 -0.94
CA GLY A 36 -8.04 -2.73 -0.53
C GLY A 36 -8.38 -2.28 0.91
N TRP A 37 -9.67 -2.15 1.24
CA TRP A 37 -10.11 -1.78 2.59
C TRP A 37 -9.84 -2.87 3.63
N LEU A 38 -9.98 -4.14 3.27
CA LEU A 38 -9.63 -5.27 4.15
C LEU A 38 -8.13 -5.27 4.47
N GLY A 39 -7.28 -5.06 3.45
CA GLY A 39 -5.83 -4.93 3.64
C GLY A 39 -5.47 -3.76 4.55
N LEU A 40 -6.11 -2.59 4.34
CA LEU A 40 -5.94 -1.42 5.19
C LEU A 40 -6.35 -1.72 6.65
N PHE A 41 -7.47 -2.41 6.84
CA PHE A 41 -7.97 -2.79 8.16
C PHE A 41 -7.01 -3.73 8.90
N ILE A 42 -6.43 -4.71 8.21
CA ILE A 42 -5.44 -5.63 8.78
C ILE A 42 -4.22 -4.86 9.26
N VAL A 43 -3.67 -3.96 8.44
CA VAL A 43 -2.51 -3.15 8.81
C VAL A 43 -2.81 -2.29 10.04
N PHE A 44 -3.97 -1.63 10.07
CA PHE A 44 -4.39 -0.82 11.21
C PHE A 44 -4.52 -1.67 12.48
N PHE A 45 -5.15 -2.84 12.38
CA PHE A 45 -5.33 -3.75 13.51
C PHE A 45 -3.99 -4.31 14.03
N SER A 46 -3.04 -4.60 13.15
CA SER A 46 -1.70 -5.05 13.55
C SER A 46 -0.95 -3.99 14.36
N ILE A 47 -0.99 -2.72 13.92
CA ILE A 47 -0.37 -1.61 14.67
C ILE A 47 -1.05 -1.47 16.03
N PHE A 48 -2.38 -1.50 16.06
CA PHE A 48 -3.15 -1.41 17.30
C PHE A 48 -2.80 -2.55 18.27
N ALA A 49 -2.71 -3.78 17.79
CA ALA A 49 -2.35 -4.93 18.62
C ALA A 49 -0.96 -4.76 19.26
N ILE A 50 0.03 -4.28 18.51
CA ILE A 50 1.38 -4.00 19.04
C ILE A 50 1.30 -2.99 20.20
N ILE A 51 0.54 -1.90 20.03
CA ILE A 51 0.37 -0.87 21.07
C ILE A 51 -0.25 -1.47 22.32
N ILE A 52 -1.30 -2.28 22.18
CA ILE A 52 -1.96 -2.93 23.31
C ILE A 52 -1.01 -3.89 24.03
N PHE A 53 -0.26 -4.73 23.31
CA PHE A 53 0.70 -5.64 23.92
C PHE A 53 1.81 -4.89 24.66
N GLN A 54 2.34 -3.80 24.07
CA GLN A 54 3.32 -2.95 24.75
C GLN A 54 2.77 -2.32 26.02
N PHE A 55 1.50 -1.89 26.00
CA PHE A 55 0.85 -1.32 27.17
C PHE A 55 0.64 -2.38 28.27
N LEU A 56 0.17 -3.57 27.91
CA LEU A 56 -0.02 -4.68 28.85
C LEU A 56 1.31 -5.16 29.47
N GLU A 57 2.37 -5.23 28.66
CA GLU A 57 3.71 -5.56 29.14
C GLU A 57 4.23 -4.50 30.13
N TRP A 58 4.01 -3.22 29.84
CA TRP A 58 4.35 -2.13 30.73
C TRP A 58 3.58 -2.21 32.06
N GLU A 59 2.25 -2.40 32.02
CA GLU A 59 1.40 -2.51 33.22
C GLU A 59 1.79 -3.71 34.09
N SER A 60 2.10 -4.85 33.47
CA SER A 60 2.58 -6.06 34.17
C SER A 60 3.93 -5.83 34.86
N ASN A 61 4.84 -5.12 34.20
CA ASN A 61 6.15 -4.79 34.76
C ASN A 61 6.08 -3.76 35.90
N ASP A 62 5.08 -2.88 35.90
CA ASP A 62 4.84 -1.93 36.98
C ASP A 62 4.32 -2.65 38.24
N LYS A 63 3.32 -3.53 38.08
CA LYS A 63 2.73 -4.32 39.18
C LYS A 63 3.67 -5.35 39.82
N ASN A 64 4.69 -5.83 39.10
CA ASN A 64 5.70 -6.72 39.64
C ASN A 64 6.85 -5.98 40.37
N LYS A 65 6.87 -4.65 40.33
CA LYS A 65 7.88 -3.81 40.98
C LYS A 65 7.39 -3.13 42.27
N GLU A 66 6.08 -3.18 42.56
CA GLU A 66 5.51 -2.95 43.90
C GLU A 66 5.57 -4.22 44.76
#